data_AF-A0A269PM85-F1
#
_entry.id   AF-A0A269PM85-F1
#
_cell.length_a   1.000
_cell.length_b   1.000
_cell.length_c   1.000
_cell.angle_alpha   90.00
_cell.angle_beta   90.00
_cell.angle_gamma   90.00
#
_symmetry.space_group_name_H-M   'P 1'
#
loop_
_entity.id
_entity.type
_entity.pdbx_description
1 polymer ?
#
loop_
_entity_poly.entity_id
_entity_poly.type
_entity_poly.pdbx_seq_one_letter_code
_entity_poly.pdbx_strand_id
1 'polypeptide(L)'
;MKPATRFYQVTARLMLNDIEFIREKYELGKIIIFGHSWGGDLAAHYVDKYPKSVWGYIIASTAHHYKNNSLVLMVYLLSPR
;
A
#
# COMPACT_ATOMS: atom_id res chain seq x y z
N MET A 1 43.08 4.91 -3.41
CA MET A 1 41.76 5.54 -3.20
C MET A 1 40.76 4.46 -2.83
N LYS A 2 40.01 4.60 -1.74
CA LYS A 2 38.85 3.72 -1.47
C LYS A 2 37.74 4.10 -2.45
N PRO A 3 37.05 3.15 -3.11
CA PRO A 3 35.94 3.49 -3.99
C PRO A 3 34.87 4.23 -3.19
N ALA A 4 34.26 5.25 -3.79
CA ALA A 4 33.14 5.97 -3.18
C ALA A 4 31.97 4.98 -2.97
N THR A 5 31.67 4.68 -1.71
CA THR A 5 30.52 3.84 -1.36
C THR A 5 29.24 4.52 -1.83
N ARG A 6 28.57 3.96 -2.83
CA ARG A 6 27.29 4.48 -3.34
C ARG A 6 26.18 4.06 -2.39
N PHE A 7 25.62 5.00 -1.64
CA PHE A 7 24.47 4.74 -0.78
C PHE A 7 23.20 4.66 -1.63
N TYR A 8 22.55 3.50 -1.64
CA TYR A 8 21.21 3.34 -2.21
C TYR A 8 20.20 3.59 -1.10
N GLN A 9 19.38 4.62 -1.26
CA GLN A 9 18.32 4.95 -0.31
C GLN A 9 17.03 4.25 -0.73
N VAL A 10 16.56 3.33 0.12
CA VAL A 10 15.22 2.74 -0.03
C VAL A 10 14.21 3.67 0.63
N THR A 11 13.14 4.01 -0.07
CA THR A 11 12.07 4.87 0.45
C THR A 11 10.73 4.15 0.32
N ALA A 12 9.77 4.49 1.19
CA ALA A 12 8.41 3.95 1.10
C ALA A 12 7.79 4.21 -0.28
N ARG A 13 8.08 5.38 -0.89
CA ARG A 13 7.61 5.71 -2.25
C ARG A 13 8.09 4.72 -3.30
N LEU A 14 9.34 4.24 -3.19
CA LEU A 14 9.87 3.20 -4.09
C LEU A 14 9.12 1.89 -3.88
N MET A 15 8.93 1.46 -2.63
CA MET A 15 8.18 0.24 -2.34
C MET A 15 6.74 0.28 -2.87
N LEU A 16 6.06 1.43 -2.77
CA LEU A 16 4.73 1.64 -3.35
C LEU A 16 4.73 1.53 -4.88
N ASN A 17 5.77 2.05 -5.54
CA ASN A 17 5.92 1.90 -6.99
C ASN A 17 6.15 0.44 -7.36
N ASP A 18 6.94 -0.30 -6.57
CA ASP A 18 7.24 -1.70 -6.83
C ASP A 18 5.97 -2.57 -6.72
N ILE A 19 5.10 -2.29 -5.75
CA ILE A 19 3.79 -2.96 -5.65
C ILE A 19 2.96 -2.71 -6.91
N GLU A 20 2.89 -1.46 -7.40
CA GLU A 20 2.13 -1.15 -8.62
C GLU A 20 2.74 -1.80 -9.85
N PHE A 21 4.07 -1.76 -9.97
CA PHE A 21 4.79 -2.42 -11.05
C PHE A 21 4.51 -3.92 -11.08
N ILE A 22 4.50 -4.59 -9.92
CA ILE A 22 4.15 -6.01 -9.83
C ILE A 22 2.71 -6.23 -10.30
N ARG A 23 1.75 -5.42 -9.85
CA ARG A 23 0.34 -5.54 -10.25
C ARG A 23 0.17 -5.41 -11.77
N GLU A 24 0.82 -4.42 -12.38
CA GLU A 24 0.79 -4.19 -13.82
C GLU A 24 1.51 -5.30 -14.60
N LYS A 25 2.69 -5.73 -14.14
CA LYS A 25 3.51 -6.74 -14.80
C LYS A 25 2.80 -8.09 -14.93
N TYR A 26 1.95 -8.42 -13.96
CA TYR A 26 1.16 -9.64 -13.96
C TYR A 26 -0.31 -9.41 -14.36
N GLU A 27 -0.65 -8.21 -14.86
CA GLU A 27 -1.98 -7.88 -15.39
C GLU A 27 -3.14 -8.19 -14.42
N LEU A 28 -2.92 -7.99 -13.11
CA LEU A 28 -3.85 -8.44 -12.05
C LEU A 28 -5.17 -7.64 -11.98
N GLY A 29 -5.35 -6.62 -12.81
CA GLY A 29 -6.48 -5.70 -12.71
C GLY A 29 -6.50 -4.98 -11.35
N LYS A 30 -7.68 -4.85 -10.74
CA LYS A 30 -7.83 -4.31 -9.38
C LYS A 30 -7.59 -5.38 -8.33
N ILE A 31 -6.81 -5.06 -7.30
CA ILE A 31 -6.44 -6.01 -6.23
C ILE A 31 -7.03 -5.64 -4.86
N ILE A 32 -7.09 -6.60 -3.95
CA ILE A 32 -7.22 -6.34 -2.51
C ILE A 32 -5.82 -6.46 -1.93
N ILE A 33 -5.31 -5.41 -1.30
CA ILE A 33 -3.96 -5.43 -0.70
C ILE A 33 -4.03 -5.77 0.79
N PHE A 34 -3.22 -6.73 1.22
CA PHE A 34 -3.09 -7.11 2.63
C PHE A 34 -1.78 -6.59 3.20
N GLY A 35 -1.84 -5.90 4.34
CA GLY A 35 -0.69 -5.34 5.04
C GLY A 35 -0.61 -5.76 6.50
N HIS A 36 0.46 -6.46 6.88
CA HIS A 36 0.72 -6.85 8.28
C HIS A 36 1.81 -5.97 8.91
N SER A 37 1.67 -5.59 10.19
CA SER A 37 2.65 -4.76 10.89
C SER A 37 2.91 -3.45 10.13
N TRP A 38 4.16 -3.06 9.89
CA TRP A 38 4.49 -1.91 9.06
C TRP A 38 3.90 -1.98 7.64
N GLY A 39 3.66 -3.19 7.13
CA GLY A 39 2.99 -3.40 5.85
C GLY A 39 1.55 -2.87 5.81
N GLY A 40 0.89 -2.70 6.97
CA GLY A 40 -0.43 -2.07 7.03
C GLY A 40 -0.38 -0.58 6.67
N ASP A 41 0.67 0.13 7.09
CA ASP A 41 0.89 1.54 6.72
C ASP A 41 1.18 1.65 5.23
N LEU A 42 2.02 0.75 4.74
CA LEU A 42 2.34 0.67 3.32
C LEU A 42 1.09 0.36 2.47
N ALA A 43 0.22 -0.55 2.94
CA ALA A 43 -1.04 -0.86 2.28
C ALA A 43 -1.99 0.35 2.25
N ALA A 44 -2.11 1.09 3.35
CA ALA A 44 -2.91 2.30 3.41
C ALA A 44 -2.39 3.38 2.44
N HIS A 45 -1.08 3.61 2.43
CA HIS A 45 -0.46 4.55 1.48
C HIS A 45 -0.56 4.09 0.02
N TYR A 46 -0.58 2.78 -0.25
CA TYR A 46 -0.79 2.25 -1.59
C TYR A 46 -2.20 2.55 -2.11
N VAL A 47 -3.21 2.34 -1.27
CA VAL A 47 -4.62 2.68 -1.59
C VAL A 47 -4.78 4.16 -1.86
N ASP A 48 -4.17 5.03 -1.04
CA ASP A 48 -4.22 6.48 -1.22
C ASP A 48 -3.56 6.93 -2.53
N LYS A 49 -2.41 6.35 -2.87
CA LYS A 49 -1.65 6.70 -4.07
C LYS A 49 -2.22 6.10 -5.36
N TYR A 50 -2.79 4.90 -5.31
CA TYR A 50 -3.30 4.16 -6.47
C TYR A 50 -4.76 3.70 -6.27
N PRO A 51 -5.72 4.61 -6.03
CA PRO A 51 -7.09 4.25 -5.66
C PRO A 51 -7.85 3.51 -6.78
N LYS A 52 -7.42 3.66 -8.04
CA LYS A 52 -8.01 2.95 -9.18
C LYS A 52 -7.49 1.52 -9.34
N SER A 53 -6.39 1.19 -8.66
CA SER A 53 -5.69 -0.10 -8.75
C SER A 53 -6.16 -1.10 -7.69
N VAL A 54 -7.04 -0.67 -6.77
CA VAL A 54 -7.51 -1.47 -5.64
C VAL A 54 -9.03 -1.56 -5.57
N TRP A 55 -9.53 -2.66 -5.03
CA TRP A 55 -10.91 -2.78 -4.53
C TRP A 55 -11.01 -2.36 -3.06
N GLY A 56 -9.91 -2.47 -2.31
CA GLY A 56 -9.82 -2.17 -0.90
C GLY A 56 -8.53 -2.72 -0.29
N TYR A 57 -8.42 -2.66 1.04
CA TYR A 57 -7.26 -3.16 1.77
C TYR A 57 -7.66 -3.81 3.09
N ILE A 58 -6.83 -4.77 3.54
CA ILE A 58 -6.95 -5.46 4.81
C ILE A 58 -5.66 -5.20 5.59
N ILE A 59 -5.78 -4.77 6.84
CA ILE A 59 -4.63 -4.51 7.70
C ILE A 59 -4.67 -5.40 8.94
N ALA A 60 -3.50 -5.91 9.35
CA ALA A 60 -3.37 -6.80 10.51
C ALA A 60 -2.19 -6.41 11.39
N SER A 61 -2.43 -6.28 12.70
CA SER A 61 -1.39 -5.97 13.71
C SER A 61 -0.49 -4.78 13.31
N THR A 62 -1.09 -3.74 12.72
CA THR A 62 -0.39 -2.69 11.99
C THR A 62 0.45 -1.78 12.88
N ALA A 63 1.62 -1.39 12.38
CA ALA A 63 2.54 -0.49 13.08
C ALA A 63 2.15 0.99 12.91
N HIS A 64 0.87 1.36 13.08
CA HIS A 64 0.46 2.76 13.27
C HIS A 64 -0.63 2.97 14.32
N HIS A 65 -0.36 3.96 15.18
CA HIS A 65 -1.31 4.67 16.01
C HIS A 65 -2.15 5.63 15.13
N TYR A 66 -3.38 5.27 14.78
CA TYR A 66 -4.39 6.29 14.49
C TYR A 66 -4.94 6.79 15.84
N LYS A 67 -4.60 8.02 16.23
CA LYS A 67 -5.45 8.74 17.21
C LYS A 67 -6.82 8.87 16.57
N ASN A 68 -7.78 8.10 17.08
CA ASN A 68 -9.13 7.88 16.53
C ASN A 68 -9.18 7.19 15.17
N ASN A 69 -9.44 5.87 15.17
CA ASN A 69 -10.65 5.34 14.54
C ASN A 69 -10.78 3.83 14.80
N SER A 70 -11.94 3.49 15.35
CA SER A 70 -12.63 2.21 15.26
C SER A 70 -12.48 1.60 13.86
N LEU A 71 -12.51 0.27 13.76
CA LEU A 71 -12.65 -0.50 12.52
C LEU A 71 -13.57 0.22 11.50
N VAL A 72 -13.00 1.01 10.58
CA VAL A 72 -13.71 1.50 9.40
C VAL A 72 -13.41 0.51 8.30
N LEU A 73 -14.22 -0.55 8.25
CA LEU A 73 -14.42 -1.30 7.02
C LEU A 73 -15.11 -0.34 6.05
N MET A 74 -14.33 0.42 5.27
CA MET A 74 -14.89 1.27 4.22
C MET A 74 -15.28 0.38 3.05
N VAL A 75 -16.41 -0.33 3.19
CA VAL A 75 -17.09 -0.95 2.06
C VAL A 75 -17.65 0.21 1.24
N TYR A 76 -16.99 0.56 0.14
CA TYR A 76 -17.67 1.23 -0.97
C TYR A 76 -18.69 0.23 -1.52
N LEU A 77 -19.85 0.11 -0.86
CA LEU A 77 -21.01 -0.49 -1.46
C LEU A 77 -21.35 0.38 -2.66
N LEU A 78 -21.19 -0.22 -3.83
CA LEU A 78 -21.67 0.28 -5.11
C LEU A 78 -23.13 0.73 -4.93
N SER A 79 -23.34 2.04 -4.88
CA SER A 79 -24.65 2.62 -5.10
C SER A 79 -24.87 2.70 -6.60
N PRO A 80 -25.92 2.08 -7.16
CA PRO A 80 -26.28 2.30 -8.55
C PRO A 80 -26.88 3.71 -8.67
N ARG A 81 -26.24 4.55 -9.48
CA ARG A 81 -26.91 5.64 -10.19
C ARG A 81 -26.42 5.65 -11.63
#